data_AF-A0A9D2K895-F1
#
_entry.id   AF-A0A9D2K895-F1
#
_cell.length_a   1.000
_cell.length_b   1.000
_cell.length_c   1.000
_cell.angle_alpha   90.00
_cell.angle_beta   90.00
_cell.angle_gamma   90.00
#
_symmetry.space_group_name_H-M   'P 1'
#
loop_
_entity.id
_entity.type
_entity.pdbx_description
1 polymer ?
#
loop_
_entity_poly.entity_id
_entity_poly.type
_entity_poly.pdbx_seq_one_letter_code
_entity_poly.pdbx_strand_id
1 'polypeptide(L)'
;MEREPKYDNLHADCQHGVTITAKDRLLQAWETCMGHTRDFTKYSKLYEGTEAGEVFAAAAVKEGECAASMHDLLESWQEKKAEL
;
A
#
# COMPACT_ATOMS: atom_id res chain seq x y z
N MET A 1 -33.20 8.34 -0.12
CA MET A 1 -32.05 9.20 -0.50
C MET A 1 -30.81 8.35 -0.30
N GLU A 2 -30.46 7.60 -1.33
CA GLU A 2 -29.30 6.71 -1.33
C GLU A 2 -28.04 7.58 -1.23
N ARG A 3 -27.21 7.34 -0.21
CA ARG A 3 -25.89 7.97 -0.13
C ARG A 3 -25.01 7.26 -1.16
N GLU A 4 -24.67 7.95 -2.24
CA GLU A 4 -23.63 7.50 -3.16
C GLU A 4 -22.35 7.15 -2.37
N PRO A 5 -21.65 6.06 -2.72
CA PRO A 5 -20.41 5.69 -2.05
C PRO A 5 -19.38 6.82 -2.25
N LYS A 6 -19.00 7.45 -1.13
CA LYS A 6 -18.16 8.65 -1.05
C LYS A 6 -16.71 8.45 -1.54
N TYR A 7 -16.39 7.30 -2.13
CA TYR A 7 -15.01 6.85 -2.35
C TYR A 7 -14.60 6.71 -3.81
N ASP A 8 -15.50 6.91 -4.78
CA ASP A 8 -15.20 6.44 -6.14
C ASP A 8 -14.33 7.37 -6.98
N ASN A 9 -14.19 8.67 -6.69
CA ASN A 9 -13.45 9.55 -7.60
C ASN A 9 -12.66 10.66 -6.86
N LEU A 10 -11.55 10.30 -6.21
CA LEU A 10 -10.47 11.26 -5.98
C LEU A 10 -9.78 11.50 -7.33
N HIS A 11 -10.35 12.42 -8.12
CA HIS A 11 -9.79 12.88 -9.40
C HIS A 11 -8.43 13.54 -9.15
N ALA A 12 -7.37 12.73 -9.12
CA ALA A 12 -6.02 13.23 -9.30
C ALA A 12 -5.86 13.51 -10.80
N ASP A 13 -5.89 14.79 -11.18
CA ASP A 13 -5.77 15.30 -12.55
C ASP A 13 -4.81 14.46 -13.41
N CYS A 14 -5.39 13.70 -14.33
CA CYS A 14 -4.67 13.03 -15.40
C CYS A 14 -4.99 13.79 -16.68
N GLN A 15 -4.03 14.60 -17.17
CA GLN A 15 -4.14 15.44 -18.38
C GLN A 15 -4.56 14.69 -19.67
N HIS A 16 -4.77 13.36 -19.62
CA HIS A 16 -4.99 12.48 -20.77
C HIS A 16 -6.34 11.74 -20.75
N GLY A 17 -7.28 12.09 -19.85
CA GLY A 17 -8.62 11.49 -19.83
C GLY A 17 -8.68 10.05 -19.27
N VAL A 18 -7.60 9.57 -18.66
CA VAL A 18 -7.57 8.28 -17.96
C VAL A 18 -8.02 8.49 -16.51
N THR A 19 -9.05 7.77 -16.08
CA THR A 19 -9.49 7.76 -14.68
C THR A 19 -8.56 6.86 -13.87
N ILE A 20 -7.87 7.44 -12.89
CA ILE A 20 -7.15 6.68 -11.86
C ILE A 20 -8.04 6.61 -10.62
N THR A 21 -8.37 5.41 -10.18
CA THR A 21 -9.26 5.16 -9.05
C THR A 21 -8.48 5.14 -7.73
N ALA A 22 -9.20 5.23 -6.60
CA ALA A 22 -8.61 5.00 -5.29
C ALA A 22 -8.00 3.59 -5.16
N LYS A 23 -8.59 2.59 -5.83
CA LYS A 23 -8.06 1.23 -5.90
C LYS A 23 -6.69 1.19 -6.58
N ASP A 24 -6.53 1.88 -7.69
CA ASP A 24 -5.26 1.92 -8.42
C ASP A 24 -4.16 2.56 -7.55
N ARG A 25 -4.50 3.62 -6.82
CA ARG A 25 -3.57 4.28 -5.89
C ARG A 25 -3.20 3.40 -4.71
N LEU A 26 -4.15 2.67 -4.14
CA LEU A 26 -3.88 1.72 -3.05
C LEU A 26 -3.00 0.57 -3.53
N LEU A 27 -3.24 0.02 -4.71
CA LEU A 27 -2.38 -1.02 -5.30
C LEU A 27 -0.96 -0.52 -5.52
N GLN A 28 -0.80 0.66 -6.11
CA GLN A 28 0.52 1.27 -6.32
C GLN A 28 1.27 1.51 -5.01
N ALA A 29 0.57 2.02 -3.98
CA ALA A 29 1.16 2.25 -2.67
C ALA A 29 1.54 0.94 -1.97
N TRP A 30 0.69 -0.09 -2.08
CA TRP A 30 0.96 -1.42 -1.55
C TRP A 30 2.22 -2.04 -2.16
N GLU A 31 2.34 -2.00 -3.49
CA GLU A 31 3.52 -2.50 -4.21
C GLU A 31 4.80 -1.76 -3.79
N THR A 32 4.70 -0.45 -3.56
CA THR A 32 5.83 0.38 -3.12
C THR A 32 6.29 -0.02 -1.72
N CYS A 33 5.36 -0.14 -0.77
CA CYS A 33 5.68 -0.58 0.60
C CYS A 33 6.27 -1.99 0.62
N MET A 34 5.74 -2.93 -0.16
CA MET A 34 6.31 -4.27 -0.30
C MET A 34 7.75 -4.25 -0.87
N GLY A 35 8.01 -3.34 -1.82
CA GLY A 35 9.35 -3.08 -2.34
C GLY A 35 10.31 -2.60 -1.25
N HIS A 36 9.89 -1.62 -0.44
CA HIS A 36 10.67 -1.13 0.69
C HIS A 36 10.91 -2.21 1.76
N THR A 37 9.89 -2.98 2.15
CA THR A 37 10.03 -4.09 3.10
C THR A 37 11.09 -5.09 2.64
N ARG A 38 11.07 -5.46 1.36
CA ARG A 38 12.08 -6.37 0.77
C ARG A 38 13.48 -5.77 0.86
N ASP A 39 13.63 -4.52 0.42
CA ASP A 39 14.93 -3.86 0.34
C ASP A 39 15.52 -3.62 1.74
N PHE A 40 14.71 -3.12 2.69
CA PHE A 40 15.13 -2.94 4.09
C PHE A 40 15.44 -4.25 4.78
N THR A 41 14.69 -5.33 4.51
CA THR A 41 15.02 -6.68 5.00
C THR A 41 16.36 -7.18 4.46
N LYS A 42 16.67 -6.87 3.20
CA LYS A 42 17.99 -7.19 2.62
C LYS A 42 19.08 -6.37 3.29
N TYR A 43 18.86 -5.07 3.49
CA TYR A 43 19.86 -4.17 4.07
C TYR A 43 20.12 -4.46 5.55
N SER A 44 19.10 -4.83 6.32
CA SER A 44 19.29 -5.21 7.73
C SER A 44 20.26 -6.38 7.88
N LYS A 45 20.22 -7.35 6.96
CA LYS A 45 21.16 -8.49 6.91
C LYS A 45 22.55 -8.09 6.42
N LEU A 46 22.65 -7.18 5.45
CA LEU A 46 23.95 -6.71 4.94
C LEU A 46 24.72 -5.89 5.99
N TYR A 47 24.00 -5.23 6.91
CA TYR A 47 24.56 -4.38 7.95
C TYR A 47 24.30 -4.96 9.36
N GLU A 48 24.23 -6.28 9.48
CA GLU A 48 23.95 -6.96 10.74
C GLU A 48 24.98 -6.60 11.83
N GLY A 49 24.50 -6.39 13.06
CA GLY A 49 25.32 -5.97 14.20
C GLY A 49 25.69 -4.47 14.22
N THR A 50 25.16 -3.67 13.30
CA THR A 50 25.34 -2.21 13.28
C THR A 50 24.02 -1.50 13.57
N GLU A 51 24.12 -0.25 14.05
CA GLU A 51 22.96 0.64 14.24
C GLU A 51 22.14 0.80 12.95
N ALA A 52 22.81 0.91 11.79
CA ALA A 52 22.13 0.99 10.50
C ALA A 52 21.30 -0.28 10.20
N GLY A 53 21.83 -1.46 10.55
CA GLY A 53 21.11 -2.73 10.40
C GLY A 53 19.84 -2.78 11.25
N GLU A 54 19.89 -2.27 12.49
CA GLU A 54 18.73 -2.17 13.38
C GLU A 54 17.68 -1.19 12.84
N VAL A 55 18.10 -0.04 12.31
CA VAL A 55 17.19 0.93 11.67
C VAL A 55 16.50 0.31 10.46
N PHE A 56 17.23 -0.39 9.59
CA PHE A 56 16.62 -1.09 8.45
C PHE A 56 15.66 -2.19 8.89
N ALA A 57 15.98 -2.97 9.92
CA ALA A 57 15.09 -4.00 10.44
C ALA A 57 13.76 -3.39 10.94
N ALA A 58 13.83 -2.31 11.71
CA ALA A 58 12.64 -1.61 12.20
C ALA A 58 11.83 -0.97 11.06
N ALA A 59 12.50 -0.41 10.05
CA ALA A 59 11.85 0.15 8.87
C ALA A 59 11.11 -0.92 8.05
N ALA A 60 11.71 -2.10 7.88
CA ALA A 60 11.08 -3.21 7.15
C ALA A 60 9.74 -3.63 7.77
N VAL A 61 9.66 -3.67 9.11
CA VAL A 61 8.43 -3.99 9.84
C VAL A 61 7.36 -2.93 9.57
N LYS A 62 7.70 -1.64 9.71
CA LYS A 62 6.76 -0.53 9.51
C LYS A 62 6.20 -0.49 8.10
N GLU A 63 7.04 -0.71 7.08
CA GLU A 63 6.58 -0.79 5.69
C GLU A 63 5.68 -2.01 5.47
N GLY A 64 5.97 -3.13 6.14
CA GLY A 64 5.12 -4.33 6.10
C GLY A 64 3.74 -4.10 6.70
N GLU A 65 3.66 -3.39 7.83
CA GLU A 65 2.39 -2.97 8.45
C GLU A 65 1.61 -1.99 7.55
N CYS A 66 2.32 -1.09 6.88
CA CYS A 66 1.72 -0.16 5.92
C CYS A 66 1.12 -0.90 4.72
N ALA A 67 1.87 -1.85 4.15
CA ALA A 67 1.39 -2.71 3.08
C ALA A 67 0.18 -3.53 3.53
N ALA A 68 0.23 -4.18 4.70
CA ALA A 68 -0.90 -4.95 5.23
C ALA A 68 -2.18 -4.11 5.31
N SER A 69 -2.09 -2.88 5.84
CA SER A 69 -3.24 -1.98 5.96
C SER A 69 -3.91 -1.66 4.62
N MET A 70 -3.11 -1.51 3.54
CA MET A 70 -3.64 -1.27 2.19
C MET A 70 -4.26 -2.53 1.60
N HIS A 71 -3.62 -3.68 1.82
CA HIS A 71 -4.09 -4.98 1.34
C HIS A 71 -5.44 -5.35 1.97
N ASP A 72 -5.57 -5.22 3.29
CA ASP A 72 -6.81 -5.51 4.03
C ASP A 72 -7.99 -4.68 3.50
N LEU A 73 -7.75 -3.39 3.20
CA LEU A 73 -8.77 -2.53 2.61
C LEU A 73 -9.15 -3.00 1.20
N LEU A 74 -8.17 -3.36 0.37
CA LEU A 74 -8.40 -3.88 -0.98
C LEU A 74 -9.18 -5.20 -0.97
N GLU A 75 -8.87 -6.12 -0.06
CA GLU A 75 -9.61 -7.38 0.14
C GLU A 75 -11.05 -7.11 0.55
N SER A 76 -11.27 -6.20 1.51
CA SER A 76 -12.61 -5.82 1.95
C SER A 76 -13.50 -5.27 0.82
N TRP A 77 -12.90 -4.69 -0.22
CA TRP A 77 -13.62 -4.23 -1.42
C TRP A 77 -13.95 -5.36 -2.38
N GLN A 78 -13.11 -6.40 -2.45
CA GLN A 78 -13.38 -7.59 -3.27
C GLN A 78 -14.50 -8.44 -2.66
N GLU A 79 -14.48 -8.64 -1.34
CA GLU A 79 -15.52 -9.38 -0.62
C GLU A 79 -16.90 -8.73 -0.79
N LYS A 80 -16.99 -7.41 -0.58
CA LYS A 80 -18.24 -6.65 -0.79
C LYS A 80 -18.78 -6.74 -2.22
N LYS A 81 -17.89 -6.91 -3.20
CA LYS A 81 -18.30 -7.08 -4.61
C LYS A 81 -18.83 -8.49 -4.88
N ALA A 82 -18.38 -9.50 -4.14
CA ALA A 82 -18.83 -10.88 -4.30
C ALA A 82 -20.19 -11.17 -3.63
N GLU A 83 -20.60 -10.34 -2.68
CA GLU A 83 -21.88 -10.43 -1.97
C GLU A 83 -23.06 -9.74 -2.69
N LEU A 84 -22.80 -9.02 -3.79
CA LEU A 84 -23.77 -8.31 -4.64
C LEU A 84 -24.04 -9.06 -5.94
#